data_AF-A0A957AQK9-F1
#
_entry.id   AF-A0A957AQK9-F1
#
_cell.length_a   1.000
_cell.length_b   1.000
_cell.length_c   1.000
_cell.angle_alpha   90.00
_cell.angle_beta   90.00
_cell.angle_gamma   90.00
#
_symmetry.space_group_name_H-M   'P 1'
#
loop_
_entity.id
_entity.type
_entity.pdbx_description
1 polymer ?
#
loop_
_entity_poly.entity_id
_entity_poly.type
_entity_poly.pdbx_seq_one_letter_code
_entity_poly.pdbx_strand_id
1 'polypeptide(L)'
;GSSDLHMQVGHHIAAMVPDGATLQMGIGSIPDAVLQNLTNHKDLGIHSELFSDGVVEMVERGVITCSRKSFHPGKIVAGFLFGSQRLYEFVDNNPIIELHPTDYVNDPFNIARNDRMVSINSALAIDLTGQVCADSIGT
;
A
#
# COMPACT_ATOMS: atom_id res chain seq x y z
N GLY A 1 -5.85 -10.40 -13.37
CA GLY A 1 -4.48 -10.19 -13.86
C GLY A 1 -4.39 -8.80 -14.46
N SER A 2 -3.29 -8.10 -14.21
CA SER A 2 -3.09 -6.72 -14.67
C SER A 2 -2.99 -6.67 -16.20
N SER A 3 -3.71 -5.74 -16.83
CA SER A 3 -3.60 -5.48 -18.26
C SER A 3 -2.34 -4.67 -18.55
N ASP A 4 -1.94 -4.58 -19.82
CA ASP A 4 -0.81 -3.72 -20.24
C ASP A 4 -1.00 -2.27 -19.78
N LEU A 5 -2.24 -1.77 -19.79
CA LEU A 5 -2.57 -0.44 -19.28
C LEU A 5 -2.30 -0.32 -17.78
N HIS A 6 -2.73 -1.29 -16.97
CA HIS A 6 -2.44 -1.30 -15.53
C HIS A 6 -0.92 -1.35 -15.27
N MET A 7 -0.16 -2.09 -16.08
CA MET A 7 1.30 -2.15 -15.95
C MET A 7 1.98 -0.82 -16.29
N GLN A 8 1.51 -0.09 -17.29
CA GLN A 8 2.02 1.25 -17.60
C GLN A 8 1.74 2.24 -16.46
N VAL A 9 0.53 2.22 -15.90
CA VAL A 9 0.19 3.02 -14.71
C VAL A 9 1.08 2.64 -13.54
N GLY A 10 1.25 1.34 -13.29
CA GLY A 10 2.12 0.82 -12.23
C GLY A 10 3.57 1.28 -12.37
N HIS A 11 4.10 1.28 -13.60
CA HIS A 11 5.45 1.75 -13.89
C HIS A 11 5.62 3.25 -13.60
N HIS A 12 4.67 4.08 -14.02
CA HIS A 12 4.71 5.53 -13.75
C HIS A 12 4.65 5.84 -12.25
N ILE A 13 3.79 5.13 -11.51
CA ILE A 13 3.68 5.30 -10.06
C ILE A 13 4.97 4.83 -9.37
N ALA A 14 5.50 3.66 -9.73
CA ALA A 14 6.72 3.12 -9.13
C ALA A 14 7.92 4.07 -9.28
N ALA A 15 8.05 4.77 -10.41
CA ALA A 15 9.11 5.77 -10.61
C ALA A 15 9.02 6.98 -9.66
N MET A 16 7.87 7.24 -9.04
CA MET A 16 7.68 8.32 -8.06
C MET A 16 7.90 7.84 -6.62
N VAL A 17 8.04 6.53 -6.38
CA VAL A 17 8.26 5.96 -5.05
C VAL A 17 9.76 5.95 -4.75
N PRO A 18 10.23 6.65 -3.71
CA PRO A 18 11.62 6.55 -3.29
C PRO A 18 11.87 5.28 -2.47
N ASP A 19 13.12 4.81 -2.42
CA ASP A 19 13.56 3.83 -1.42
C ASP A 19 13.24 4.33 0.00
N GLY A 20 12.88 3.40 0.88
CA GLY A 20 12.47 3.70 2.25
C GLY A 20 11.10 4.37 2.40
N ALA A 21 10.29 4.46 1.33
CA ALA A 21 8.93 4.99 1.41
C ALA A 21 8.02 4.12 2.28
N THR A 22 7.06 4.75 2.96
CA THR A 22 5.96 4.05 3.64
C THR A 22 4.74 4.08 2.75
N LEU A 23 4.19 2.93 2.39
CA LEU A 23 3.12 2.82 1.41
C LEU A 23 1.76 2.61 2.08
N GLN A 24 0.76 3.31 1.56
CA GLN A 24 -0.66 2.97 1.65
C GLN A 24 -1.16 2.62 0.25
N MET A 25 -1.83 1.48 0.13
CA MET A 25 -2.35 0.98 -1.15
C MET A 25 -3.64 0.21 -0.92
N GLY A 26 -4.58 0.30 -1.86
CA GLY A 26 -5.77 -0.54 -1.90
C GLY A 26 -5.51 -1.93 -2.49
N ILE A 27 -6.60 -2.64 -2.81
CA ILE A 27 -6.58 -3.90 -3.57
C ILE A 27 -6.97 -3.67 -5.04
N GLY A 28 -6.55 -4.59 -5.90
CA GLY A 28 -6.95 -4.64 -7.31
C GLY A 28 -5.81 -4.43 -8.28
N SER A 29 -6.15 -4.42 -9.58
CA SER A 29 -5.16 -4.56 -10.65
C SER A 29 -4.12 -3.44 -10.71
N ILE A 30 -4.46 -2.20 -10.30
CA ILE A 30 -3.52 -1.08 -10.27
C ILE A 30 -2.52 -1.22 -9.10
N PRO A 31 -2.97 -1.34 -7.82
CA PRO A 31 -2.07 -1.65 -6.71
C PRO A 31 -1.15 -2.86 -6.98
N ASP A 32 -1.69 -3.94 -7.54
CA ASP A 32 -0.90 -5.13 -7.90
C ASP A 32 0.18 -4.80 -8.94
N ALA A 33 -0.17 -4.03 -9.98
CA ALA A 33 0.79 -3.60 -10.99
C ALA A 33 1.87 -2.67 -10.43
N VAL A 34 1.53 -1.81 -9.46
CA VAL A 34 2.52 -0.99 -8.76
C VAL A 34 3.49 -1.87 -7.98
N LEU A 35 3.00 -2.80 -7.15
CA LEU A 35 3.87 -3.71 -6.37
C LEU A 35 4.81 -4.51 -7.27
N GLN A 36 4.35 -5.00 -8.41
CA GLN A 36 5.18 -5.71 -9.40
C GLN A 36 6.34 -4.85 -9.94
N ASN A 37 6.12 -3.54 -10.08
CA ASN A 37 7.14 -2.59 -10.52
C ASN A 37 8.04 -2.07 -9.38
N LEU A 38 7.67 -2.33 -8.11
CA LEU A 38 8.45 -1.92 -6.94
C LEU A 38 9.54 -2.93 -6.54
N THR A 39 9.67 -4.06 -7.22
CA THR A 39 10.55 -5.19 -6.83
C THR A 39 12.04 -4.85 -6.70
N ASN A 40 12.52 -3.75 -7.29
CA ASN A 40 13.91 -3.29 -7.15
C ASN A 40 14.12 -2.24 -6.05
N HIS A 41 13.06 -1.79 -5.40
CA HIS A 41 13.15 -0.83 -4.31
C HIS A 41 13.66 -1.50 -3.04
N LYS A 42 14.10 -0.68 -2.09
CA LYS A 42 14.68 -1.14 -0.83
C LYS A 42 14.01 -0.51 0.36
N ASP A 43 13.89 -1.30 1.41
CA ASP A 43 13.46 -0.88 2.74
C ASP A 43 12.10 -0.20 2.81
N LEU A 44 11.18 -0.61 1.94
CA LEU A 44 9.82 -0.08 1.93
C LEU A 44 9.08 -0.44 3.23
N GLY A 45 8.17 0.44 3.64
CA GLY A 45 7.29 0.26 4.80
C GLY A 45 5.82 0.17 4.41
N ILE A 46 4.99 -0.32 5.32
CA ILE A 46 3.52 -0.37 5.15
C ILE A 46 2.83 0.30 6.33
N HIS A 47 1.98 1.27 6.02
CA HIS A 47 0.96 1.84 6.90
C HIS A 47 -0.27 2.05 6.02
N SER A 48 -1.23 1.13 6.04
CA SER A 48 -2.31 1.10 5.05
C SER A 48 -3.64 0.75 5.71
N GLU A 49 -4.75 1.24 5.17
CA GLU A 49 -6.09 0.82 5.63
C GLU A 49 -6.23 -0.72 5.55
N LEU A 50 -5.79 -1.30 4.43
CA LEU A 50 -5.71 -2.74 4.21
C LEU A 50 -4.45 -3.14 3.45
N PHE A 51 -4.12 -4.43 3.51
CA PHE A 51 -3.20 -5.06 2.56
C PHE A 51 -3.63 -6.48 2.18
N SER A 52 -3.01 -7.01 1.12
CA SER A 52 -3.30 -8.30 0.52
C SER A 52 -2.02 -9.10 0.23
N ASP A 53 -2.14 -10.24 -0.45
CA ASP A 53 -1.09 -11.20 -0.75
C ASP A 53 0.18 -10.57 -1.36
N GLY A 54 0.05 -9.52 -2.17
CA GLY A 54 1.19 -8.84 -2.79
C GLY A 54 2.19 -8.26 -1.77
N VAL A 55 1.72 -7.82 -0.59
CA VAL A 55 2.61 -7.36 0.48
C VAL A 55 3.40 -8.52 1.08
N VAL A 56 2.78 -9.68 1.26
CA VAL A 56 3.45 -10.89 1.77
C VAL A 56 4.62 -11.27 0.87
N GLU A 57 4.39 -11.32 -0.45
CA GLU A 57 5.44 -11.61 -1.42
C GLU A 57 6.60 -10.61 -1.37
N MET A 58 6.29 -9.32 -1.21
CA MET A 58 7.30 -8.26 -1.15
C MET A 58 8.09 -8.26 0.17
N VAL A 59 7.49 -8.72 1.27
CA VAL A 59 8.20 -8.97 2.53
C VAL A 59 9.15 -10.16 2.39
N GLU A 60 8.68 -11.28 1.83
CA GLU A 60 9.52 -12.47 1.61
C GLU A 60 10.71 -12.19 0.68
N ARG A 61 10.54 -11.29 -0.29
CA ARG A 61 11.62 -10.80 -1.18
C ARG A 61 12.58 -9.82 -0.50
N GLY A 62 12.29 -9.37 0.72
CA GLY A 62 13.09 -8.38 1.45
C GLY A 62 12.97 -6.95 0.94
N VAL A 63 11.99 -6.68 0.06
CA VAL A 63 11.74 -5.33 -0.47
C VAL A 63 11.00 -4.48 0.57
N ILE A 64 9.99 -5.07 1.22
CA ILE A 64 9.30 -4.47 2.36
C ILE A 64 9.96 -4.98 3.64
N THR A 65 10.63 -4.08 4.37
CA THR A 65 11.26 -4.38 5.67
C THR A 65 10.65 -3.56 6.80
N CYS A 66 9.93 -2.48 6.49
CA CYS A 66 9.44 -1.48 7.42
C CYS A 66 10.54 -0.82 8.29
N SER A 67 11.83 -1.05 7.99
CA SER A 67 12.95 -0.62 8.83
C SER A 67 13.18 0.89 8.82
N ARG A 68 12.67 1.58 7.78
CA ARG A 68 12.79 3.03 7.57
C ARG A 68 11.58 3.82 8.03
N LYS A 69 10.52 3.18 8.52
CA LYS A 69 9.33 3.90 9.02
C LYS A 69 9.69 4.74 10.24
N SER A 70 9.28 6.01 10.23
CA SER A 70 9.45 6.92 11.37
C SER A 70 8.39 6.71 12.46
N PHE A 71 7.29 6.03 12.11
CA PHE A 71 6.23 5.64 13.03
C PHE A 71 5.98 4.13 12.92
N HIS A 72 6.06 3.41 14.04
CA HIS A 72 6.05 1.94 14.08
C HIS A 72 7.16 1.29 13.22
N PRO A 73 8.45 1.55 13.51
CA PRO A 73 9.57 0.96 12.78
C PRO A 73 9.57 -0.56 12.87
N GLY A 74 9.81 -1.23 11.75
CA GLY A 74 9.82 -2.69 11.63
C GLY A 74 8.45 -3.36 11.65
N LYS A 75 7.36 -2.57 11.67
CA LYS A 75 5.98 -3.07 11.72
C LYS A 75 5.18 -2.69 10.50
N ILE A 76 4.44 -3.66 9.98
CA ILE A 76 3.34 -3.47 9.03
C ILE A 76 2.12 -3.07 9.85
N VAL A 77 1.63 -1.85 9.64
CA VAL A 77 0.43 -1.33 10.32
C VAL A 77 -0.73 -1.41 9.35
N ALA A 78 -1.83 -2.05 9.76
CA ALA A 78 -3.05 -2.11 8.97
C ALA A 78 -4.35 -2.09 9.80
N GLY A 79 -5.46 -1.72 9.16
CA GLY A 79 -6.79 -1.78 9.77
C GLY A 79 -7.45 -3.14 9.62
N PHE A 80 -7.38 -3.70 8.41
CA PHE A 80 -7.90 -5.03 8.11
C PHE A 80 -7.11 -5.70 6.98
N LEU A 81 -7.47 -6.96 6.70
CA LEU A 81 -6.80 -7.83 5.73
C LEU A 81 -7.81 -8.41 4.76
N PHE A 82 -7.44 -8.54 3.50
CA PHE A 82 -8.26 -9.22 2.51
C PHE A 82 -7.40 -9.91 1.48
N GLY A 83 -7.53 -11.23 1.37
CA GLY A 83 -6.69 -12.02 0.48
C GLY A 83 -6.91 -13.51 0.62
N SER A 84 -5.92 -14.29 0.19
CA SER A 84 -5.96 -15.75 0.23
C SER A 84 -5.66 -16.31 1.62
N GLN A 85 -5.78 -17.63 1.77
CA GLN A 85 -5.38 -18.33 3.00
C GLN A 85 -3.91 -18.08 3.38
N ARG A 86 -3.02 -17.95 2.38
CA ARG A 86 -1.60 -17.67 2.60
C ARG A 86 -1.39 -16.37 3.36
N LEU A 87 -2.20 -15.34 3.09
CA LEU A 87 -2.15 -14.07 3.82
C LEU A 87 -2.46 -14.27 5.29
N TYR A 88 -3.53 -15.02 5.60
CA TYR A 88 -3.93 -15.26 6.98
C TYR A 88 -2.91 -16.11 7.74
N GLU A 89 -2.32 -17.12 7.10
CA GLU A 89 -1.22 -17.92 7.67
C GLU A 89 0.04 -17.08 7.92
N PHE A 90 0.36 -16.15 7.02
CA PHE A 90 1.49 -15.24 7.20
C PHE A 90 1.30 -14.27 8.37
N VAL A 91 0.06 -13.82 8.62
CA VAL A 91 -0.25 -12.88 9.70
C VAL A 91 -0.39 -13.58 11.06
N ASP A 92 -0.83 -14.84 11.09
CA ASP A 92 -1.06 -15.56 12.34
C ASP A 92 0.18 -15.54 13.26
N ASN A 93 0.00 -14.95 14.45
CA ASN A 93 1.06 -14.77 15.46
C ASN A 93 2.36 -14.12 14.96
N ASN A 94 2.31 -13.33 13.88
CA ASN A 94 3.50 -12.71 13.31
C ASN A 94 3.79 -11.34 13.98
N PRO A 95 4.90 -11.19 14.72
CA PRO A 95 5.19 -9.99 15.50
C PRO A 95 5.48 -8.75 14.65
N ILE A 96 5.71 -8.90 13.35
CA ILE A 96 5.90 -7.76 12.45
C ILE A 96 4.57 -7.11 12.04
N ILE A 97 3.43 -7.75 12.33
CA ILE A 97 2.09 -7.25 11.98
C ILE A 97 1.45 -6.59 13.18
N GLU A 98 0.89 -5.41 12.97
CA GLU A 98 0.06 -4.72 13.95
C GLU A 98 -1.26 -4.29 13.32
N LEU A 99 -2.34 -4.92 13.78
CA LEU A 99 -3.69 -4.53 13.40
C LEU A 99 -4.25 -3.56 14.44
N HIS A 100 -4.65 -2.38 13.97
CA HIS A 100 -5.18 -1.32 14.81
C HIS A 100 -6.57 -0.87 14.30
N PRO A 101 -7.41 -0.29 15.16
CA PRO A 101 -8.69 0.30 14.76
C PRO A 101 -8.56 1.33 13.63
N THR A 102 -9.61 1.48 12.81
CA THR A 102 -9.62 2.41 11.67
C THR A 102 -9.37 3.86 12.08
N ASP A 103 -9.89 4.31 13.21
CA ASP A 103 -9.66 5.66 13.74
C ASP A 103 -8.21 5.89 14.17
N TYR A 104 -7.39 4.84 14.31
CA TYR A 104 -5.95 4.96 14.52
C TYR A 104 -5.18 4.95 13.19
N VAL A 105 -5.46 3.96 12.35
CA VAL A 105 -4.74 3.72 11.09
C VAL A 105 -5.01 4.84 10.08
N ASN A 106 -6.25 5.31 10.01
CA ASN A 106 -6.70 6.33 9.06
C ASN A 106 -6.70 7.75 9.66
N ASP A 107 -6.18 7.95 10.88
CA ASP A 107 -5.96 9.29 11.42
C ASP A 107 -4.86 10.00 10.63
N PRO A 108 -5.16 11.14 9.97
CA PRO A 108 -4.16 11.91 9.23
C PRO A 108 -2.95 12.32 10.08
N PHE A 109 -3.14 12.56 11.38
CA PHE A 109 -2.04 12.91 12.28
C PHE A 109 -1.13 11.72 12.57
N ASN A 110 -1.65 10.49 12.57
CA ASN A 110 -0.82 9.30 12.67
C ASN A 110 -0.12 8.99 11.34
N ILE A 111 -0.81 9.11 10.22
CA ILE A 111 -0.25 8.90 8.88
C ILE A 111 0.93 9.86 8.64
N ALA A 112 0.75 11.14 8.96
CA ALA A 112 1.75 12.20 8.74
C ALA A 112 3.04 12.05 9.57
N ARG A 113 3.09 11.11 10.53
CA ARG A 113 4.29 10.81 11.31
C ARG A 113 5.28 9.91 10.58
N ASN A 114 4.88 9.30 9.47
CA ASN A 114 5.78 8.54 8.61
C ASN A 114 6.47 9.47 7.61
N ASP A 115 7.81 9.48 7.61
CA ASP A 115 8.54 10.12 6.53
C ASP A 115 8.34 9.36 5.23
N ARG A 116 8.33 10.09 4.09
CA ARG A 116 8.16 9.52 2.75
C ARG A 116 6.91 8.67 2.61
N MET A 117 5.81 9.11 3.23
CA MET A 117 4.50 8.48 3.06
C MET A 117 4.04 8.64 1.60
N VAL A 118 3.67 7.52 0.96
CA VAL A 118 3.10 7.49 -0.39
C VAL A 118 1.76 6.76 -0.34
N SER A 119 0.71 7.46 -0.75
CA SER A 119 -0.66 6.95 -0.78
C SER A 119 -1.08 6.76 -2.24
N ILE A 120 -1.51 5.53 -2.58
CA ILE A 120 -1.92 5.16 -3.93
C ILE A 120 -3.36 4.70 -3.89
N ASN A 121 -4.23 5.48 -4.51
CA ASN A 121 -5.66 5.22 -4.61
C ASN A 121 -6.14 5.31 -6.06
N SER A 122 -7.24 4.63 -6.35
CA SER A 122 -7.90 4.66 -7.65
C SER A 122 -9.10 5.61 -7.61
N ALA A 123 -9.46 6.14 -8.77
CA ALA A 123 -10.63 6.98 -8.96
C ALA A 123 -11.42 6.53 -10.20
N LEU A 124 -12.71 6.90 -10.24
CA LEU A 124 -13.59 6.66 -11.39
C LEU A 124 -13.45 7.78 -12.43
N ALA A 125 -13.34 9.02 -11.97
CA ALA A 125 -13.22 10.19 -12.85
C ALA A 125 -12.42 11.32 -12.18
N ILE A 126 -11.77 12.13 -13.01
CA ILE A 126 -11.11 13.37 -12.61
C ILE A 126 -11.52 14.45 -13.61
N ASP A 127 -11.98 15.60 -13.11
CA ASP A 127 -12.32 16.74 -13.97
C ASP A 127 -11.10 17.65 -14.26
N LEU A 128 -11.28 18.63 -15.15
CA LEU A 128 -10.19 19.55 -15.52
C LEU A 128 -9.76 20.50 -14.39
N THR A 129 -10.54 20.61 -13.32
CA THR A 129 -10.21 21.39 -12.12
C THR A 129 -9.41 20.58 -11.10
N GLY A 130 -9.28 19.27 -11.30
CA GLY A 130 -8.61 18.34 -10.40
C GLY A 130 -9.53 17.74 -9.33
N GLN A 131 -10.85 17.90 -9.43
CA GLN A 131 -11.77 17.18 -8.54
C GLN A 131 -11.81 15.71 -8.92
N VAL A 132 -11.81 14.85 -7.89
CA VAL A 132 -11.72 13.40 -8.03
C VAL A 132 -13.00 12.76 -7.51
N CYS A 133 -13.66 11.97 -8.35
CA CYS A 133 -14.79 11.12 -7.96
C CYS A 133 -14.35 9.66 -7.93
N ALA A 134 -14.60 8.96 -6.82
CA ALA A 134 -14.14 7.58 -6.60
C ALA A 134 -15.24 6.60 -6.16
N ASP A 135 -16.41 7.10 -5.76
CA ASP A 135 -17.48 6.30 -5.15
C ASP A 135 -18.69 6.08 -6.05
N SER A 136 -18.95 7.01 -6.97
CA SER A 136 -20.18 7.02 -7.77
C SER A 136 -19.95 7.47 -9.21
N ILE A 137 -20.84 7.01 -10.09
CA ILE A 137 -21.00 7.56 -11.43
C ILE A 137 -22.30 8.35 -11.39
N GLY A 138 -22.18 9.68 -11.33
CA GLY A 138 -23.33 10.58 -11.36
C GLY A 138 -24.12 10.49 -12.67
N THR A 139 -25.32 11.09 -12.67
CA THR A 139 -26.17 11.32 -13.85
C THR A 139 -26.14 12.77 -14.26
#